data_AF-A0A8J3KJL5-F1
#
_entry.id   AF-A0A8J3KJL5-F1
#
_cell.length_a   1.000
_cell.length_b   1.000
_cell.length_c   1.000
_cell.angle_alpha   90.00
_cell.angle_beta   90.00
_cell.angle_gamma   90.00
#
_symmetry.space_group_name_H-M   'P 1'
#
loop_
_entity.id
_entity.type
_entity.pdbx_description
1 polymer ?
#
loop_
_entity_poly.entity_id
_entity_poly.type
_entity_poly.pdbx_seq_one_letter_code
_entity_poly.pdbx_strand_id
1 'polypeptide(L)'
;MRRLWGHFAALMVLTSVLVVGPSGTACACSCAEPNTAENTAWADLVFVGVVVDVDRPAFSMSSGDLMTARLTVEQVRKGSATGHVEVKTAIEGPSCGFDFVEGNRYLIYSRDGQTSLCSGNELLGAAPEVELEGDVPVTALLGGGAVVLLAGLALWWVLRRRSASPAAASAGQADVGPATEGQDEARPDGQDSA
;
A
#
# COMPACT_ATOMS: atom_id res chain seq x y z
N MET A 1 -25.61 -71.16 -8.74
CA MET A 1 -25.34 -70.10 -9.75
C MET A 1 -25.79 -68.70 -9.30
N ARG A 2 -27.03 -68.48 -8.83
CA ARG A 2 -27.51 -67.15 -8.37
C ARG A 2 -26.73 -66.52 -7.20
N ARG A 3 -26.22 -67.32 -6.26
CA ARG A 3 -25.42 -66.83 -5.10
C ARG A 3 -24.02 -66.35 -5.50
N LEU A 4 -23.38 -67.04 -6.47
CA LEU A 4 -22.07 -66.65 -7.01
C LEU A 4 -22.13 -65.32 -7.77
N TRP A 5 -23.24 -65.07 -8.48
CA TRP A 5 -23.42 -63.81 -9.22
C TRP A 5 -23.60 -62.60 -8.31
N GLY A 6 -24.29 -62.79 -7.17
CA GLY A 6 -24.42 -61.75 -6.13
C GLY A 6 -23.10 -61.39 -5.47
N HIS A 7 -22.22 -62.37 -5.22
CA HIS A 7 -20.88 -62.10 -4.69
C HIS A 7 -20.01 -61.36 -5.71
N PHE A 8 -20.06 -61.73 -6.99
CA PHE A 8 -19.34 -61.00 -8.04
C PHE A 8 -19.81 -59.55 -8.19
N ALA A 9 -21.12 -59.31 -8.16
CA ALA A 9 -21.67 -57.96 -8.22
C ALA A 9 -21.27 -57.13 -6.99
N ALA A 10 -21.34 -57.70 -5.78
CA ALA A 10 -20.92 -57.03 -4.57
C ALA A 10 -19.42 -56.69 -4.58
N LEU A 11 -18.58 -57.59 -5.10
CA LEU A 11 -17.13 -57.39 -5.18
C LEU A 11 -16.77 -56.30 -6.19
N MET A 12 -17.47 -56.24 -7.34
CA MET A 12 -17.35 -55.14 -8.32
C MET A 12 -17.77 -53.77 -7.75
N VAL A 13 -18.86 -53.72 -6.96
CA VAL A 13 -19.31 -52.47 -6.33
C VAL A 13 -18.32 -52.04 -5.25
N LEU A 14 -17.82 -52.98 -4.43
CA LEU A 14 -16.85 -52.69 -3.38
C LEU A 14 -15.52 -52.17 -3.94
N THR A 15 -15.03 -52.75 -5.05
CA THR A 15 -13.80 -52.27 -5.71
C THR A 15 -14.00 -50.91 -6.39
N SER A 16 -15.18 -50.63 -6.94
CA SER A 16 -15.46 -49.33 -7.57
C SER A 16 -15.49 -48.17 -6.56
N VAL A 17 -15.92 -48.43 -5.32
CA VAL A 17 -15.91 -47.41 -4.24
C VAL A 17 -14.50 -47.12 -3.74
N LEU A 18 -13.59 -48.10 -3.79
CA LEU A 18 -12.19 -47.95 -3.38
C LEU A 18 -11.33 -47.17 -4.39
N VAL A 19 -11.76 -47.05 -5.65
CA VAL A 19 -11.03 -46.31 -6.70
C VAL A 19 -11.31 -44.81 -6.68
N VAL A 20 -12.38 -44.36 -6.01
CA VAL A 20 -12.68 -42.92 -5.81
C VAL A 20 -11.95 -42.41 -4.56
N GLY A 21 -10.63 -42.57 -4.54
CA GLY A 21 -9.77 -41.80 -3.63
C GLY A 21 -9.63 -40.36 -4.14
N PRO A 22 -9.26 -39.39 -3.28
CA PRO A 22 -8.95 -38.04 -3.74
C PRO A 22 -7.83 -38.15 -4.78
N SER A 23 -8.11 -37.70 -6.01
CA SER A 23 -7.11 -37.54 -7.05
C SER A 23 -6.10 -36.50 -6.55
N GLY A 24 -5.04 -36.97 -5.89
CA GLY A 24 -3.90 -36.13 -5.54
C GLY A 24 -3.42 -35.48 -6.83
N THR A 25 -3.32 -34.15 -6.81
CA THR A 25 -2.68 -33.38 -7.87
C THR A 25 -1.36 -34.05 -8.22
N ALA A 26 -1.23 -34.55 -9.45
CA ALA A 26 0.03 -35.09 -9.92
C ALA A 26 1.04 -33.94 -9.92
N CYS A 27 1.85 -33.82 -8.86
CA CYS A 27 3.00 -32.92 -8.83
C CYS A 27 4.05 -33.49 -9.79
N ALA A 28 3.92 -33.19 -11.08
CA ALA A 28 4.97 -33.48 -12.05
C ALA A 28 6.16 -32.53 -11.90
N CYS A 29 5.99 -31.40 -11.21
CA CYS A 29 7.08 -30.49 -10.89
C CYS A 29 7.87 -30.98 -9.67
N SER A 30 9.13 -31.36 -9.87
CA SER A 30 10.08 -31.71 -8.82
C SER A 30 11.23 -30.71 -8.83
N CYS A 31 11.08 -29.62 -8.08
CA CYS A 31 12.15 -28.63 -7.93
C CYS A 31 13.29 -29.18 -7.07
N ALA A 32 14.51 -28.71 -7.31
CA ALA A 32 15.61 -28.89 -6.38
C ALA A 32 15.38 -28.05 -5.10
N GLU A 33 16.13 -28.35 -4.04
CA GLU A 33 16.12 -27.56 -2.81
C GLU A 33 16.38 -26.07 -3.15
N PRO A 34 15.61 -25.11 -2.59
CA PRO A 34 15.79 -23.71 -2.89
C PRO A 34 17.20 -23.21 -2.53
N ASN A 35 17.90 -22.60 -3.49
CA ASN A 35 19.20 -21.99 -3.27
C ASN A 35 19.24 -20.58 -3.89
N THR A 36 19.26 -19.57 -3.03
CA THR A 36 19.25 -18.15 -3.46
C THR A 36 20.42 -17.79 -4.37
N ALA A 37 21.62 -18.33 -4.12
CA ALA A 37 22.80 -18.02 -4.93
C ALA A 37 22.66 -18.59 -6.35
N GLU A 38 22.20 -19.84 -6.47
CA GLU A 38 21.95 -20.49 -7.75
C GLU A 38 20.80 -19.83 -8.52
N ASN A 39 19.70 -19.52 -7.84
CA ASN A 39 18.56 -18.82 -8.43
C ASN A 39 18.95 -17.42 -8.94
N THR A 40 19.74 -16.69 -8.15
CA THR A 40 20.26 -15.37 -8.55
C THR A 40 21.25 -15.49 -9.72
N ALA A 41 22.08 -16.53 -9.75
CA ALA A 41 22.99 -16.78 -10.88
C ALA A 41 22.22 -17.14 -12.15
N TRP A 42 21.13 -17.89 -12.02
CA TRP A 42 20.24 -18.26 -13.11
C TRP A 42 19.49 -17.04 -13.68
N ALA A 43 18.84 -16.23 -12.84
CA ALA A 43 18.03 -15.10 -13.29
C ALA A 43 18.85 -14.02 -14.01
N ASP A 44 18.32 -13.40 -15.06
CA ASP A 44 18.89 -12.16 -15.63
C ASP A 44 18.32 -10.91 -14.96
N LEU A 45 17.09 -11.01 -14.45
CA LEU A 45 16.35 -9.98 -13.76
C LEU A 45 15.78 -10.54 -12.45
N VAL A 46 16.13 -9.90 -11.34
CA VAL A 46 15.57 -10.17 -10.00
C VAL A 46 15.01 -8.88 -9.45
N PHE A 47 13.74 -8.86 -9.07
CA PHE A 47 13.07 -7.66 -8.60
C PHE A 47 11.93 -7.97 -7.63
N VAL A 48 11.60 -6.99 -6.81
CA VAL A 48 10.36 -6.95 -6.03
C VAL A 48 9.35 -6.12 -6.80
N GLY A 49 8.14 -6.65 -6.95
CA GLY A 49 7.06 -5.96 -7.63
C GLY A 49 5.68 -6.43 -7.20
N VAL A 50 4.69 -5.60 -7.50
CA VAL A 50 3.27 -5.85 -7.21
C VAL A 50 2.59 -6.30 -8.50
N VAL A 51 1.87 -7.41 -8.46
CA VAL A 51 1.06 -7.87 -9.60
C VAL A 51 -0.13 -6.94 -9.76
N VAL A 52 -0.25 -6.29 -10.91
CA VAL A 52 -1.37 -5.38 -11.21
C VAL A 52 -2.39 -5.99 -12.15
N ASP A 53 -2.04 -7.08 -12.85
CA ASP A 53 -2.87 -7.71 -13.87
C ASP A 53 -2.30 -9.08 -14.22
N VAL A 54 -3.17 -10.09 -14.38
CA VAL A 54 -2.81 -11.44 -14.82
C VAL A 54 -3.63 -11.83 -16.03
N ASP A 55 -2.99 -11.86 -17.20
CA ASP A 55 -3.60 -12.30 -18.44
C ASP A 55 -3.45 -13.81 -18.62
N ARG A 56 -4.59 -14.51 -18.71
CA ARG A 56 -4.68 -15.95 -18.95
C ARG A 56 -5.40 -16.20 -20.27
N PRO A 57 -4.93 -17.16 -21.10
CA PRO A 57 -5.64 -17.50 -22.32
C PRO A 57 -7.05 -18.03 -22.01
N ALA A 58 -8.04 -17.55 -22.75
CA ALA A 58 -9.45 -17.90 -22.55
C ALA A 58 -9.74 -19.39 -22.74
N PHE A 59 -8.93 -20.07 -23.56
CA PHE A 59 -8.97 -21.50 -23.76
C PHE A 59 -7.54 -22.03 -23.63
N SER A 60 -7.34 -22.98 -22.73
CA SER A 60 -6.10 -23.74 -22.64
C SER A 60 -6.29 -25.09 -23.33
N MET A 61 -5.38 -25.42 -24.23
CA MET A 61 -5.31 -26.74 -24.89
C MET A 61 -4.17 -27.59 -24.32
N SER A 62 -3.27 -26.98 -23.55
CA SER A 62 -2.10 -27.62 -22.95
C SER A 62 -1.81 -27.04 -21.57
N SER A 63 -1.40 -27.89 -20.63
CA SER A 63 -0.94 -27.44 -19.31
C SER A 63 0.32 -26.55 -19.38
N GLY A 64 1.04 -26.61 -20.50
CA GLY A 64 2.19 -25.74 -20.80
C GLY A 64 1.83 -24.41 -21.45
N ASP A 65 0.55 -24.12 -21.65
CA ASP A 65 0.12 -22.80 -22.09
C ASP A 65 0.56 -21.75 -21.06
N LEU A 66 0.97 -20.58 -21.54
CA LEU A 66 1.53 -19.53 -20.70
C LEU A 66 0.45 -18.53 -20.28
N MET A 67 0.54 -18.08 -19.04
CA MET A 67 -0.07 -16.84 -18.59
C MET A 67 0.99 -15.74 -18.47
N THR A 68 0.55 -14.49 -18.54
CA THR A 68 1.40 -13.31 -18.40
C THR A 68 0.95 -12.51 -17.19
N ALA A 69 1.84 -12.35 -16.21
CA ALA A 69 1.63 -11.44 -15.10
C ALA A 69 2.33 -10.11 -15.39
N ARG A 70 1.60 -9.00 -15.27
CA ARG A 70 2.14 -7.65 -15.36
C ARG A 70 2.37 -7.11 -13.95
N LEU A 71 3.60 -6.70 -13.67
CA LEU A 71 4.03 -6.27 -12.35
C LEU A 71 4.57 -4.85 -12.37
N THR A 72 4.17 -4.06 -11.38
CA THR A 72 4.81 -2.77 -11.09
C THR A 72 6.08 -3.01 -10.29
N VAL A 73 7.22 -2.57 -10.81
CA VAL A 73 8.54 -2.74 -10.20
C VAL A 73 8.69 -1.77 -9.03
N GLU A 74 8.92 -2.29 -7.82
CA GLU A 74 9.24 -1.49 -6.64
C GLU A 74 10.75 -1.41 -6.40
N GLN A 75 11.46 -2.53 -6.57
CA GLN A 75 12.90 -2.59 -6.31
C GLN A 75 13.60 -3.63 -7.19
N VAL A 76 14.66 -3.23 -7.87
CA VAL A 76 15.50 -4.15 -8.65
C VAL A 76 16.66 -4.64 -7.78
N ARG A 77 16.86 -5.95 -7.71
CA ARG A 77 17.98 -6.63 -7.03
C ARG A 77 19.08 -7.06 -8.00
N LYS A 78 18.72 -7.41 -9.24
CA LYS A 78 19.64 -7.77 -10.33
C LYS A 78 19.01 -7.38 -11.67
N GLY A 79 19.81 -6.93 -12.63
CA GLY A 79 19.34 -6.56 -13.96
C GLY A 79 18.88 -5.10 -14.02
N SER A 80 18.02 -4.78 -15.00
CA SER A 80 17.46 -3.43 -15.17
C SER A 80 16.00 -3.55 -15.58
N ALA A 81 15.13 -2.89 -14.82
CA ALA A 81 13.70 -2.81 -15.09
C ALA A 81 13.12 -1.56 -14.41
N THR A 82 12.13 -0.94 -15.05
CA THR A 82 11.43 0.24 -14.51
C THR A 82 9.97 0.25 -14.95
N GLY A 83 9.08 0.79 -14.12
CA GLY A 83 7.66 0.87 -14.45
C GLY A 83 6.99 -0.50 -14.37
N HIS A 84 6.50 -1.01 -15.49
CA HIS A 84 5.86 -2.32 -15.56
C HIS A 84 6.74 -3.35 -16.27
N VAL A 85 6.76 -4.57 -15.74
CA VAL A 85 7.42 -5.73 -16.34
C VAL A 85 6.39 -6.83 -16.53
N GLU A 86 6.43 -7.48 -17.69
CA GLU A 86 5.66 -8.68 -17.96
C GLU A 86 6.52 -9.91 -17.69
N VAL A 87 5.99 -10.83 -16.92
CA VAL A 87 6.62 -12.10 -16.60
C VAL A 87 5.68 -13.23 -16.99
N LYS A 88 6.19 -14.19 -17.75
CA LYS A 88 5.42 -15.34 -18.23
C LYS A 88 5.73 -16.60 -17.45
N THR A 89 4.72 -17.43 -17.26
CA THR A 89 4.86 -18.75 -16.62
C THR A 89 3.74 -19.67 -17.10
N ALA A 90 3.91 -20.99 -16.93
CA ALA A 90 2.85 -21.93 -17.24
C ALA A 90 1.61 -21.65 -16.38
N ILE A 91 0.42 -21.88 -16.92
CA ILE A 91 -0.84 -21.63 -16.19
C ILE A 91 -1.01 -22.63 -15.04
N GLU A 92 -0.49 -23.84 -15.22
CA GLU A 92 -0.75 -24.98 -14.36
C GLU A 92 0.47 -25.32 -13.48
N GLY A 93 0.25 -25.45 -12.17
CA GLY A 93 1.28 -25.86 -11.20
C GLY A 93 1.98 -27.19 -11.56
N PRO A 94 1.27 -28.23 -12.05
CA PRO A 94 1.90 -29.45 -12.55
C PRO A 94 2.91 -29.23 -13.68
N SER A 95 2.78 -28.16 -14.47
CA SER A 95 3.75 -27.75 -15.50
C SER A 95 4.77 -26.73 -14.98
N CYS A 96 4.99 -26.70 -13.66
CA CYS A 96 5.86 -25.75 -12.98
C CYS A 96 5.44 -24.28 -13.15
N GLY A 97 4.14 -24.04 -13.32
CA GLY A 97 3.55 -22.70 -13.32
C GLY A 97 3.64 -22.03 -11.95
N PHE A 98 4.01 -20.76 -11.92
CA PHE A 98 3.95 -19.94 -10.71
C PHE A 98 2.64 -19.19 -10.63
N ASP A 99 1.83 -19.42 -9.60
CA ASP A 99 0.49 -18.83 -9.50
C ASP A 99 0.52 -17.39 -8.96
N PHE A 100 0.48 -16.43 -9.89
CA PHE A 100 0.40 -15.01 -9.56
C PHE A 100 -1.02 -14.62 -9.13
N VAL A 101 -1.10 -13.80 -8.08
CA VAL A 101 -2.34 -13.24 -7.57
C VAL A 101 -2.25 -11.72 -7.67
N GLU A 102 -3.24 -11.09 -8.29
CA GLU A 102 -3.34 -9.63 -8.39
C GLU A 102 -3.38 -8.98 -7.01
N GLY A 103 -2.76 -7.81 -6.89
CA GLY A 103 -2.63 -7.08 -5.63
C GLY A 103 -1.58 -7.66 -4.67
N ASN A 104 -0.99 -8.82 -4.94
CA ASN A 104 0.10 -9.35 -4.12
C ASN A 104 1.48 -8.85 -4.59
N ARG A 105 2.39 -8.77 -3.63
CA ARG A 105 3.79 -8.38 -3.82
C ARG A 105 4.68 -9.62 -3.78
N TYR A 106 5.60 -9.70 -4.73
CA TYR A 106 6.48 -10.86 -4.89
C TYR A 106 7.93 -10.43 -5.08
N LEU A 107 8.86 -11.25 -4.58
CA LEU A 107 10.24 -11.30 -5.07
C LEU A 107 10.26 -12.28 -6.25
N ILE A 108 10.69 -11.80 -7.42
CA ILE A 108 10.67 -12.57 -8.65
C ILE A 108 12.09 -12.77 -9.15
N TYR A 109 12.37 -14.02 -9.54
CA TYR A 109 13.53 -14.41 -10.30
C TYR A 109 13.06 -14.76 -11.71
N SER A 110 13.52 -14.00 -12.69
CA SER A 110 13.16 -14.20 -14.09
C SER A 110 14.38 -14.34 -14.97
N ARG A 111 14.22 -15.08 -16.06
CA ARG A 111 15.18 -15.19 -17.15
C ARG A 111 14.41 -15.05 -18.46
N ASP A 112 14.86 -14.18 -19.35
CA ASP A 112 14.26 -13.96 -20.68
C ASP A 112 12.74 -13.65 -20.58
N GLY A 113 12.33 -12.92 -19.54
CA GLY A 113 10.92 -12.59 -19.27
C GLY A 113 10.06 -13.76 -18.79
N GLN A 114 10.67 -14.89 -18.39
CA GLN A 114 9.97 -16.08 -17.91
C GLN A 114 10.37 -16.44 -16.49
N THR A 115 9.43 -17.08 -15.78
CA THR A 115 9.65 -17.64 -14.45
C THR A 115 8.86 -18.93 -14.25
N SER A 116 9.14 -19.65 -13.17
CA SER A 116 8.50 -20.91 -12.82
C SER A 116 8.36 -21.08 -11.32
N LEU A 117 7.62 -22.11 -10.91
CA LEU A 117 7.53 -22.53 -9.51
C LEU A 117 8.91 -22.83 -8.89
N CYS A 118 9.89 -23.26 -9.68
CA CYS A 118 11.23 -23.60 -9.21
C CYS A 118 12.23 -22.43 -9.27
N SER A 119 11.84 -21.27 -9.77
CA SER A 119 12.77 -20.15 -9.98
C SER A 119 13.21 -19.46 -8.68
N GLY A 120 12.56 -19.79 -7.56
CA GLY A 120 12.84 -19.18 -6.24
C GLY A 120 11.99 -17.96 -5.92
N ASN A 121 10.86 -17.78 -6.61
CA ASN A 121 9.93 -16.70 -6.36
C ASN A 121 9.34 -16.80 -4.93
N GLU A 122 9.11 -15.65 -4.31
CA GLU A 122 8.62 -15.58 -2.93
C GLU A 122 7.46 -14.60 -2.82
N LEU A 123 6.38 -15.00 -2.14
CA LEU A 123 5.28 -14.11 -1.79
C LEU A 123 5.69 -13.26 -0.58
N LEU A 124 5.70 -11.94 -0.76
CA LEU A 124 6.01 -10.96 0.29
C LEU A 124 4.76 -10.40 0.98
N GLY A 125 3.58 -10.90 0.60
CA GLY A 125 2.27 -10.51 1.14
C GLY A 125 1.44 -9.67 0.17
N ALA A 126 0.27 -9.23 0.63
CA ALA A 126 -0.53 -8.25 -0.11
C ALA A 126 0.24 -6.94 -0.25
N ALA A 127 0.08 -6.26 -1.39
CA ALA A 127 0.55 -4.90 -1.53
C ALA A 127 -0.15 -4.03 -0.48
N PRO A 128 0.57 -3.11 0.19
CA PRO A 128 -0.08 -2.16 1.06
C PRO A 128 -1.08 -1.37 0.22
N GLU A 129 -2.34 -1.31 0.65
CA GLU A 129 -3.27 -0.32 0.13
C GLU A 129 -2.58 1.03 0.26
N VAL A 130 -2.39 1.74 -0.85
CA VAL A 130 -1.90 3.12 -0.80
C VAL A 130 -3.06 3.94 -0.26
N GLU A 131 -3.20 3.91 1.07
CA GLU A 131 -4.07 4.81 1.80
C GLU A 131 -3.52 6.21 1.51
N LEU A 132 -4.28 7.01 0.77
CA LEU A 132 -3.96 8.39 0.53
C LEU A 132 -3.90 9.07 1.89
N GLU A 133 -2.69 9.22 2.42
CA GLU A 133 -2.35 9.87 3.67
C GLU A 133 -2.88 11.32 3.64
N GLY A 134 -4.16 11.50 3.99
CA GLY A 134 -4.88 12.74 3.69
C GLY A 134 -6.29 12.87 4.23
N ASP A 135 -6.83 11.88 4.94
CA ASP A 135 -8.08 12.05 5.69
C ASP A 135 -7.78 12.80 7.00
N VAL A 136 -7.65 14.13 6.90
CA VAL A 136 -7.93 14.98 8.06
C VAL A 136 -9.35 14.67 8.51
N PRO A 137 -9.55 14.08 9.69
CA PRO A 137 -10.86 13.58 10.06
C PRO A 137 -11.83 14.76 10.06
N VAL A 138 -13.03 14.58 9.52
CA VAL A 138 -14.08 15.62 9.48
C VAL A 138 -14.34 16.20 10.87
N THR A 139 -14.05 15.44 11.93
CA THR A 139 -14.07 15.88 13.33
C THR A 139 -13.05 16.97 13.66
N ALA A 140 -11.89 17.03 12.99
CA ALA A 140 -10.93 18.12 13.11
C ALA A 140 -11.46 19.41 12.46
N LEU A 141 -12.19 19.30 11.34
CA LEU A 141 -12.85 20.44 10.70
C LEU A 141 -14.05 20.95 11.53
N LEU A 142 -14.81 20.05 12.15
CA LEU A 142 -15.94 20.41 13.03
C LEU A 142 -15.47 20.91 14.41
N GLY A 143 -14.37 20.38 14.94
CA GLY A 143 -13.78 20.82 16.20
C GLY A 143 -13.25 22.26 16.13
N GLY A 144 -12.60 22.62 15.02
CA GLY A 144 -12.11 23.99 14.80
C GLY A 144 -13.23 25.04 14.78
N GLY A 145 -14.35 24.74 14.12
CA GLY A 145 -15.50 25.63 14.05
C GLY A 145 -16.14 25.91 15.41
N ALA A 146 -16.32 24.87 16.24
CA ALA A 146 -16.91 25.02 17.57
C ALA A 146 -16.05 25.87 18.52
N VAL A 147 -14.72 25.69 18.49
CA VAL A 147 -13.78 26.46 19.34
C VAL A 147 -13.80 27.95 18.97
N VAL A 148 -13.82 28.27 17.67
CA VAL A 148 -13.88 29.66 17.20
C VAL A 148 -15.20 30.34 17.59
N LEU A 149 -16.33 29.62 17.47
CA LEU A 149 -17.65 30.14 17.86
C LEU A 149 -17.75 30.40 19.36
N LEU A 150 -17.25 29.48 20.20
CA LEU A 150 -17.26 29.66 21.65
C LEU A 150 -16.35 30.82 22.10
N ALA A 151 -15.17 30.96 21.50
CA ALA A 151 -14.27 32.09 21.76
C ALA A 151 -14.90 33.43 21.34
N GLY A 152 -15.56 33.47 20.18
CA GLY A 152 -16.28 34.64 19.69
C GLY A 152 -17.45 35.03 20.61
N LEU A 153 -18.26 34.06 21.05
CA LEU A 153 -19.36 34.29 21.99
C LEU A 153 -18.87 34.77 23.36
N ALA A 154 -17.79 34.18 23.88
CA ALA A 154 -17.19 34.59 25.14
C ALA A 154 -16.64 36.02 25.06
N LEU A 155 -15.92 36.36 23.98
CA LEU A 155 -15.39 37.70 23.75
C LEU A 155 -16.53 38.73 23.61
N TRP A 156 -17.57 38.40 22.84
CA TRP A 156 -18.75 39.25 22.69
C TRP A 156 -19.46 39.49 24.03
N TRP A 157 -19.61 38.45 24.86
CA TRP A 157 -20.24 38.55 26.17
C TRP A 157 -19.43 39.43 27.14
N VAL A 158 -18.09 39.30 27.12
CA VAL A 158 -17.20 40.15 27.91
C VAL A 158 -17.28 41.61 27.47
N LEU A 159 -17.26 41.88 26.15
CA LEU A 159 -17.40 43.24 25.62
C LEU A 159 -18.77 43.84 25.92
N ARG A 160 -19.84 43.03 25.87
CA ARG A 160 -21.20 43.45 26.24
C ARG A 160 -21.34 43.78 27.72
N ARG A 161 -20.69 43.02 28.61
CA ARG A 161 -20.66 43.32 30.05
C ARG A 161 -19.88 44.61 30.36
N ARG A 162 -18.79 44.86 29.65
CA ARG A 162 -18.01 46.11 29.80
C ARG A 162 -18.80 47.34 29.31
N SER A 163 -19.58 47.19 28.25
CA SER A 163 -20.45 48.27 27.74
C SER A 163 -21.74 48.47 28.56
N ALA A 164 -22.15 47.47 29.36
CA ALA A 164 -23.23 47.62 30.34
C ALA A 164 -22.81 48.35 31.62
N SER A 165 -21.52 48.67 31.80
CA SER A 165 -21.05 49.54 32.87
C SER A 165 -20.59 50.90 32.35
N PRO A 166 -21.51 51.85 32.16
CA PRO A 166 -21.23 53.26 32.41
C PRO A 166 -21.99 53.75 33.65
N ALA A 167 -21.30 54.55 34.46
CA ALA A 167 -21.77 55.40 35.56
C ALA A 167 -21.72 54.83 37.00
N ALA A 168 -20.52 54.85 37.58
CA ALA A 168 -20.23 55.59 38.83
C ALA A 168 -18.70 55.72 38.93
N ALA A 169 -18.06 56.87 39.08
CA ALA A 169 -18.52 58.25 39.17
C ALA A 169 -17.33 59.13 38.77
N SER A 170 -17.61 60.17 38.00
CA SER A 170 -16.73 61.32 37.81
C SER A 170 -16.95 62.31 38.96
N ALA A 171 -15.89 62.63 39.70
CA ALA A 171 -15.80 63.90 40.44
C ALA A 171 -14.31 64.22 40.66
N GLY A 172 -13.85 65.31 40.07
CA GLY A 172 -12.47 65.79 40.25
C GLY A 172 -12.03 66.72 39.12
N GLN A 173 -12.53 67.95 39.16
CA GLN A 173 -12.27 69.06 38.24
C GLN A 173 -10.87 69.68 38.48
N ALA A 174 -10.28 70.17 37.37
CA ALA A 174 -9.30 71.27 37.23
C ALA A 174 -7.83 71.11 37.67
N ASP A 175 -6.90 71.27 36.72
CA ASP A 175 -6.05 72.48 36.56
C ASP A 175 -5.36 72.44 35.17
N VAL A 176 -5.66 73.37 34.25
CA VAL A 176 -4.86 74.53 33.79
C VAL A 176 -3.55 74.16 33.04
N GLY A 177 -3.44 74.59 31.76
CA GLY A 177 -2.28 74.40 30.85
C GLY A 177 -1.04 75.28 31.19
N PRO A 178 -0.09 75.57 30.27
CA PRO A 178 -0.18 75.55 28.80
C PRO A 178 1.04 74.93 28.06
N ALA A 179 1.06 75.12 26.74
CA ALA A 179 1.95 74.61 25.69
C ALA A 179 3.41 75.11 25.67
N THR A 180 4.28 74.32 25.01
CA THR A 180 5.45 74.68 24.14
C THR A 180 6.05 73.34 23.65
N GLU A 181 6.06 72.92 22.38
CA GLU A 181 6.68 73.44 21.14
C GLU A 181 8.21 73.23 21.06
N GLY A 182 8.65 72.48 20.02
CA GLY A 182 10.01 72.39 19.45
C GLY A 182 11.11 71.76 20.33
N GLN A 183 12.25 71.26 19.86
CA GLN A 183 12.80 70.76 18.59
C GLN A 183 14.25 70.32 18.92
N ASP A 184 14.93 69.67 17.97
CA ASP A 184 16.41 69.50 17.84
C ASP A 184 17.10 68.39 18.68
N GLU A 185 17.55 67.30 18.05
CA GLU A 185 18.75 67.13 17.18
C GLU A 185 20.07 67.09 17.95
N ALA A 186 20.78 65.94 17.86
CA ALA A 186 22.22 65.85 17.57
C ALA A 186 22.69 64.39 17.69
N ARG A 187 23.03 63.78 16.54
CA ARG A 187 23.79 62.53 16.42
C ARG A 187 25.16 62.89 15.82
N PRO A 188 26.29 62.53 16.43
CA PRO A 188 27.59 62.83 15.84
C PRO A 188 28.07 61.67 14.94
N ASP A 189 28.28 61.98 13.66
CA ASP A 189 29.29 61.32 12.80
C ASP A 189 30.68 61.71 13.34
N GLY A 190 31.74 60.90 13.32
CA GLY A 190 32.19 60.00 12.27
C GLY A 190 33.65 60.37 11.93
N GLN A 191 34.53 60.02 12.88
CA GLN A 191 35.99 59.77 12.81
C GLN A 191 36.78 60.13 11.54
N ASP A 192 37.77 61.01 11.75
CA ASP A 192 39.03 61.16 11.00
C ASP A 192 40.15 60.25 11.57
N SER A 193 41.07 59.82 10.69
CA SER A 193 42.52 59.46 10.86
C SER A 193 42.83 58.20 10.04
N ALA A 194 43.53 58.29 8.89
CA ALA A 194 44.98 58.50 8.71
C ALA A 194 45.83 57.27 9.05
#